data_AF-A0A495ZDZ4-F1
#
_entry.id   AF-A0A495ZDZ4-F1
#
_cell.length_a   1.000
_cell.length_b   1.000
_cell.length_c   1.000
_cell.angle_alpha   90.00
_cell.angle_beta   90.00
_cell.angle_gamma   90.00
#
_symmetry.space_group_name_H-M   'P 1'
#
loop_
_entity.id
_entity.type
_entity.pdbx_description
1 polymer ?
#
loop_
_entity_poly.entity_id
_entity_poly.type
_entity_poly.pdbx_seq_one_letter_code
_entity_poly.pdbx_strand_id
1 'polypeptide(L)' 'MKERHSKLHSVAFTPSEFEKIKKVGSEFNVSFADVVCECIKRELPRLIDRENKRKQAQQNKGE' A
#
# COMPACT_ATOMS: atom_id res chain seq x y z
N MET A 1 9.33 -11.85 23.52
CA MET A 1 9.26 -10.90 22.39
C MET A 1 8.20 -11.42 21.43
N LYS A 2 7.16 -10.66 21.07
CA LYS A 2 6.15 -11.12 20.10
C LYS A 2 6.81 -11.17 18.72
N GLU A 3 6.93 -12.36 18.14
CA GLU A 3 7.35 -12.54 16.75
C GLU A 3 6.45 -11.71 15.84
N ARG A 4 7.00 -10.64 15.24
CA ARG A 4 6.37 -10.03 14.08
C ARG A 4 6.61 -10.99 12.93
N HIS A 5 5.67 -11.90 12.67
CA HIS A 5 5.73 -12.76 11.50
C HIS A 5 5.76 -11.88 10.24
N SER A 6 6.94 -11.66 9.66
CA SER A 6 7.07 -11.09 8.33
C SER A 6 6.72 -12.19 7.32
N LYS A 7 5.47 -12.17 6.82
CA LYS A 7 5.12 -13.01 5.67
C LYS A 7 5.80 -12.42 4.44
N LEU A 8 6.61 -13.23 3.76
CA LEU A 8 7.20 -12.86 2.48
C LEU A 8 6.10 -12.91 1.42
N HIS A 9 5.94 -11.79 0.71
CA HIS A 9 4.98 -11.65 -0.39
C HIS A 9 5.72 -11.19 -1.64
N SER A 10 5.54 -11.91 -2.74
CA SER A 10 6.03 -11.49 -4.05
C SER A 10 5.00 -10.58 -4.72
N VAL A 11 5.44 -9.39 -5.14
CA VAL A 11 4.63 -8.40 -5.85
C VAL A 11 5.37 -7.94 -7.10
N ALA A 12 4.64 -7.74 -8.19
CA ALA A 12 5.19 -7.24 -9.43
C ALA A 12 5.06 -5.72 -9.50
N PHE A 13 6.12 -5.06 -9.95
CA PHE A 13 6.16 -3.62 -10.23
C PHE A 13 6.58 -3.42 -11.69
N THR A 14 6.10 -2.34 -12.30
CA THR A 14 6.73 -1.88 -13.54
C THR A 14 8.18 -1.46 -13.27
N PRO A 15 9.07 -1.49 -14.28
CA PRO A 15 10.45 -1.03 -14.10
C PRO A 15 10.54 0.40 -13.56
N SER A 16 9.64 1.30 -14.00
CA SER A 16 9.59 2.68 -13.54
C SER A 16 9.24 2.80 -12.05
N GLU A 17 8.27 2.02 -11.58
CA GLU A 17 7.88 2.01 -10.16
C GLU A 17 8.97 1.43 -9.28
N PHE A 18 9.59 0.34 -9.73
CA PHE A 18 10.69 -0.30 -9.02
C PHE A 18 11.86 0.67 -8.80
N GLU A 19 12.28 1.39 -9.84
CA GLU A 19 13.36 2.38 -9.74
C GLU A 19 13.00 3.55 -8.82
N LYS A 20 11.74 4.02 -8.84
CA LYS A 20 11.27 5.05 -7.91
C LYS A 20 11.36 4.60 -6.46
N ILE A 21 10.88 3.40 -6.15
CA ILE A 21 10.90 2.85 -4.78
C ILE A 21 12.35 2.66 -4.32
N LYS A 22 13.22 2.13 -5.18
CA LYS A 22 14.66 2.00 -4.90
C LYS A 22 15.33 3.33 -4.60
N LYS A 23 15.06 4.35 -5.41
CA LYS A 23 15.62 5.69 -5.22
C LYS A 23 15.23 6.26 -3.85
N VAL A 24 13.96 6.15 -3.47
CA VAL A 24 13.47 6.57 -2.15
C VAL A 24 14.16 5.79 -1.04
N GLY A 25 14.26 4.46 -1.16
CA GLY A 25 14.98 3.64 -0.18
C GLY A 25 16.43 4.09 0.01
N SER A 26 17.13 4.40 -1.09
CA SER A 26 18.49 4.92 -1.04
C SER A 26 18.58 6.33 -0.41
N GLU A 27 17.65 7.22 -0.71
CA GLU A 27 17.67 8.61 -0.24
C GLU A 27 17.42 8.71 1.27
N PHE A 28 16.55 7.85 1.80
CA PHE A 28 16.18 7.85 3.21
C PHE A 28 16.89 6.76 4.03
N ASN A 29 17.80 6.00 3.43
CA ASN A 29 18.51 4.88 4.04
C ASN A 29 17.56 3.85 4.71
N VAL A 30 16.54 3.42 3.97
CA VAL A 30 15.53 2.43 4.40
C VAL A 30 15.41 1.32 3.36
N SER A 31 14.94 0.15 3.77
CA SER A 31 14.82 -0.98 2.85
C SER A 31 13.68 -0.76 1.84
N PHE A 32 13.76 -1.41 0.68
CA PHE A 32 12.68 -1.42 -0.30
C PHE A 32 11.34 -1.84 0.34
N ALA A 33 11.38 -2.86 1.21
CA ALA A 33 10.19 -3.36 1.90
C ALA A 33 9.60 -2.30 2.85
N ASP A 34 10.44 -1.54 3.56
CA ASP A 34 9.98 -0.48 4.45
C ASP A 34 9.26 0.64 3.68
N VAL A 35 9.80 1.05 2.52
CA VAL A 35 9.15 2.04 1.66
C VAL A 35 7.77 1.55 1.22
N VAL A 36 7.67 0.29 0.76
CA VAL A 36 6.39 -0.31 0.34
C VAL A 36 5.42 -0.40 1.51
N CYS A 37 5.88 -0.83 2.70
CA CYS A 37 5.06 -0.91 3.89
C CYS A 37 4.53 0.47 4.33
N GLU A 38 5.33 1.52 4.28
CA GLU A 38 4.89 2.88 4.62
C GLU A 38 3.85 3.40 3.62
N CYS A 39 4.01 3.14 2.33
CA CYS A 39 3.00 3.45 1.32
C CYS A 39 1.67 2.75 1.62
N ILE A 40 1.71 1.44 1.95
CA ILE A 40 0.52 0.66 2.28
C ILE A 40 -0.18 1.23 3.52
N LYS A 41 0.56 1.51 4.61
CA LYS A 41 -0.02 2.05 5.85
C LYS A 41 -0.75 3.37 5.62
N ARG A 42 -0.28 4.21 4.70
CA ARG A 42 -0.86 5.53 4.42
C ARG A 42 -2.04 5.47 3.45
N GLU A 43 -1.93 4.70 2.37
CA GLU A 43 -2.91 4.74 1.28
C GLU A 43 -4.00 3.67 1.37
N LEU A 44 -3.70 2.48 1.92
CA LEU A 44 -4.68 1.39 1.99
C LEU A 44 -5.96 1.77 2.76
N PRO A 45 -5.90 2.46 3.92
CA PRO A 45 -7.12 2.89 4.61
C PRO A 45 -8.00 3.80 3.76
N ARG A 46 -7.39 4.74 3.02
CA ARG A 46 -8.11 5.68 2.16
C ARG A 46 -8.76 4.98 0.97
N LEU A 47 -8.11 3.98 0.41
CA LEU A 47 -8.67 3.15 -0.66
C LEU A 47 -9.89 2.36 -0.17
N ILE A 48 -9.80 1.76 1.02
CA ILE A 48 -10.90 1.05 1.66
C ILE A 48 -12.09 2.00 1.89
N ASP A 49 -11.85 3.17 2.48
CA ASP A 49 -12.89 4.16 2.74
C ASP A 49 -13.57 4.65 1.45
N ARG A 50 -12.79 4.86 0.38
CA ARG A 50 -13.31 5.27 -0.92
C ARG A 50 -14.24 4.21 -1.52
N GLU A 51 -13.84 2.94 -1.50
CA GLU A 51 -14.68 1.86 -2.01
C GLU A 51 -15.93 1.64 -1.15
N ASN A 52 -15.82 1.81 0.18
CA ASN A 52 -16.98 1.75 1.08
C ASN A 52 -18.00 2.85 0.74
N LYS A 53 -17.55 4.09 0.54
CA LYS A 53 -18.41 5.21 0.10
C LYS A 53 -19.06 4.93 -1.25
N ARG A 54 -18.31 4.37 -2.21
CA ARG A 54 -18.85 4.00 -3.53
C ARG A 54 -19.97 2.98 -3.42
N LYS A 55 -19.82 1.96 -2.58
CA LYS A 55 -20.85 0.93 -2.35
C LYS A 55 -22.11 1.52 -1.70
N GLN A 56 -21.98 2.37 -0.68
CA GLN A 56 -23.12 3.04 -0.04
C GLN A 56 -23.90 3.93 -1.03
N ALA A 57 -23.18 4.70 -1.85
CA ALA A 57 -23.81 5.56 -2.86
C ALA A 57 -24.57 4.78 -3.95
N GLN A 58 -24.19 3.52 -4.21
CA GLN A 58 -24.90 2.64 -5.13
C GLN A 58 -26.15 2.02 -4.49
N GLN A 59 -26.15 1.80 -3.18
CA GLN A 59 -27.31 1.28 -2.44
C GLN A 59 -28.40 2.35 -2.28
N ASN A 60 -28.03 3.59 -1.97
CA ASN A 60 -28.98 4.71 -1.80
C ASN A 60 -29.65 5.21 -3.10
N LYS A 61 -29.28 4.66 -4.28
CA LYS A 61 -29.93 4.99 -5.57
C LYS A 61 -31.00 3.98 -5.97
N GLY A 62 -31.16 2.90 -5.21
CA GLY A 62 -32.15 1.84 -5.44
C GLY A 62 -33.30 1.80 -4.42
N GLU A 63 -33.28 2.69 -3.42
CA GLU A 63 -34.44 3.07 -2.60
C GLU A 63 -35.06 4.35 -3.15
#